data_AF-A0A817MIK8-F1
#
_entry.id   AF-A0A817MIK8-F1
#
_cell.length_a   1.000
_cell.length_b   1.000
_cell.length_c   1.000
_cell.angle_alpha   90.00
_cell.angle_beta   90.00
_cell.angle_gamma   90.00
#
_symmetry.space_group_name_H-M   'P 1'
#
loop_
_entity.id
_entity.type
_entity.pdbx_description
1 polymer ?
#
loop_
_entity_poly.entity_id
_entity_poly.type
_entity_poly.pdbx_seq_one_letter_code
_entity_poly.pdbx_strand_id
1 'polypeptide(L)'
;MYLKSNYFLIFLLILFNIHISLSSICSKYYSLQQSQLCECEDNINNDEFSISLKCISLSIIPNFFRNISYHTIEFESCLNDLNFINQSFNNLTIKILRIRHCNLLNINDQTFLNIKQFEKFLLENSTILSLKTLNENFQDIFSINSFYKLKSLTLKNIHYYYKQKLNLEFLLQQLPYLHRLELINIYIDDYRYYDIQTIGQYLTYLSLTNTHQNSLVPIEYLISLERLLIRHLPNIFHTQTLIYSLRKLSYLKYILFEHNQLKSIENLQSNTIDDIDLSSNLIETINEYTFEYVPKLRHLTLTNNPLNSIDKNAFCGIENLQRLSIHIKHTQISPLDNCLLMNYPNLQIIQDNQIKFECNCQ
;
A
#
# COMPACT_ATOMS: atom_id res chain seq x y z
N MET A 1 22.71 -40.91 -46.16
CA MET A 1 23.39 -40.63 -44.88
C MET A 1 24.52 -39.65 -45.15
N TYR A 2 24.71 -38.66 -44.27
CA TYR A 2 25.67 -37.55 -44.35
C TYR A 2 25.33 -36.35 -45.27
N LEU A 3 24.19 -35.70 -44.98
CA LEU A 3 24.00 -34.26 -45.20
C LEU A 3 23.62 -33.61 -43.86
N LYS A 4 24.55 -33.67 -42.89
CA LYS A 4 24.49 -32.96 -41.61
C LYS A 4 25.93 -32.76 -41.13
N SER A 5 26.60 -31.70 -41.57
CA SER A 5 27.88 -31.30 -40.95
C SER A 5 28.19 -29.81 -41.09
N ASN A 6 27.77 -29.13 -42.16
CA ASN A 6 28.15 -27.73 -42.35
C ASN A 6 27.22 -26.69 -41.68
N TYR A 7 26.01 -27.06 -41.27
CA TYR A 7 25.15 -26.14 -40.49
C TYR A 7 25.54 -26.11 -39.01
N PHE A 8 26.22 -27.13 -38.47
CA PHE A 8 26.61 -27.14 -37.07
C PHE A 8 27.83 -26.25 -36.81
N LEU A 9 28.77 -26.14 -37.76
CA LEU A 9 29.90 -25.22 -37.64
C LEU A 9 29.49 -23.75 -37.81
N ILE A 10 28.53 -23.44 -38.68
CA ILE A 10 28.00 -22.07 -38.82
C ILE A 10 27.13 -21.70 -37.60
N PHE A 11 26.37 -22.64 -37.02
CA PHE A 11 25.63 -22.40 -35.79
C PHE A 11 26.56 -22.25 -34.56
N LEU A 12 27.68 -22.97 -34.51
CA LEU A 12 28.73 -22.80 -33.49
C LEU A 12 29.51 -21.50 -33.66
N LEU A 13 29.74 -21.02 -34.90
CA LEU A 13 30.34 -19.72 -35.15
C LEU A 13 29.37 -18.56 -34.86
N ILE A 14 28.06 -18.75 -35.00
CA ILE A 14 27.05 -17.76 -34.60
C ILE A 14 26.84 -17.77 -33.06
N LEU A 15 26.97 -18.92 -32.40
CA LEU A 15 26.94 -19.00 -30.93
C LEU A 15 28.24 -18.47 -30.27
N PHE A 16 29.39 -18.52 -30.95
CA PHE A 16 30.64 -17.93 -30.44
C PHE A 16 30.88 -16.46 -30.84
N ASN A 17 30.17 -15.91 -31.84
CA ASN A 17 30.29 -14.50 -32.24
C ASN A 17 29.18 -13.56 -31.73
N ILE A 18 28.36 -13.99 -30.76
CA ILE A 18 27.53 -13.07 -29.94
C ILE A 18 28.16 -12.83 -28.56
N HIS A 19 29.29 -13.47 -28.25
CA HIS A 19 30.03 -13.31 -27.00
C HIS A 19 31.26 -12.42 -27.14
N ILE A 20 31.13 -11.24 -27.74
CA ILE A 20 32.06 -10.13 -27.48
C ILE A 20 31.26 -8.81 -27.35
N SER A 21 31.34 -8.24 -26.13
CA SER A 21 31.11 -6.85 -25.74
C SER A 21 29.69 -6.27 -25.63
N LEU A 22 28.93 -6.75 -24.64
CA LEU A 22 28.32 -5.85 -23.67
C LEU A 22 28.74 -6.37 -22.29
N SER A 23 29.80 -5.81 -21.71
CA SER A 23 30.13 -6.09 -20.31
C SER A 23 28.88 -5.81 -19.47
N SER A 24 28.32 -6.84 -18.83
CA SER A 24 27.22 -6.69 -17.86
C SER A 24 27.52 -5.53 -16.90
N ILE A 25 26.53 -4.70 -16.57
CA ILE A 25 26.75 -3.56 -15.66
C ILE A 25 27.13 -4.10 -14.29
N CYS A 26 26.54 -5.23 -13.89
CA CYS A 26 26.97 -5.98 -12.72
C CYS A 26 28.41 -6.48 -12.80
N SER A 27 28.88 -6.96 -13.96
CA SER A 27 30.30 -7.35 -14.12
C SER A 27 31.25 -6.16 -13.90
N LYS A 28 30.88 -4.97 -14.41
CA LYS A 28 31.60 -3.71 -14.14
C LYS A 28 31.53 -3.34 -12.66
N TYR A 29 30.34 -3.42 -12.06
CA TYR A 29 30.13 -3.14 -10.64
C TYR A 29 31.01 -4.01 -9.74
N TYR A 30 31.00 -5.34 -9.93
CA TYR A 30 31.83 -6.26 -9.17
C TYR A 30 33.33 -6.08 -9.43
N SER A 31 33.73 -5.71 -10.65
CA SER A 31 35.15 -5.42 -10.91
C SER A 31 35.67 -4.19 -10.14
N LEU A 32 34.78 -3.24 -9.81
CA LEU A 32 35.10 -2.02 -9.10
C LEU A 32 34.97 -2.17 -7.57
N GLN A 33 34.09 -3.06 -7.08
CA GLN A 33 33.95 -3.38 -5.66
C GLN A 33 34.85 -4.57 -5.29
N GLN A 34 35.91 -4.31 -4.51
CA GLN A 34 36.84 -5.33 -4.01
C GLN A 34 36.17 -6.40 -3.10
N SER A 35 34.92 -6.20 -2.68
CA SER A 35 34.11 -7.15 -1.93
C SER A 35 32.68 -7.23 -2.47
N GLN A 36 32.16 -8.46 -2.68
CA GLN A 36 30.76 -8.71 -3.07
C GLN A 36 29.83 -8.51 -1.87
N LEU A 37 29.56 -7.24 -1.56
CA LEU A 37 28.67 -6.84 -0.47
C LEU A 37 27.18 -6.94 -0.83
N CYS A 38 26.85 -6.92 -2.12
CA CYS A 38 25.48 -6.98 -2.61
C CYS A 38 25.40 -7.89 -3.83
N GLU A 39 24.29 -8.63 -3.94
CA GLU A 39 23.88 -9.31 -5.16
C GLU A 39 23.39 -8.26 -6.16
N CYS A 40 23.85 -8.36 -7.40
CA CYS A 40 23.55 -7.43 -8.49
C CYS A 40 22.80 -8.14 -9.62
N GLU A 41 21.73 -7.51 -10.09
CA GLU A 41 20.92 -7.95 -11.23
C GLU A 41 20.83 -6.82 -12.27
N ASP A 42 21.15 -7.12 -13.54
CA ASP A 42 21.02 -6.16 -14.64
C ASP A 42 19.53 -6.00 -15.00
N ASN A 43 19.07 -4.75 -15.15
CA ASN A 43 17.70 -4.42 -15.52
C ASN A 43 17.72 -3.64 -16.84
N ILE A 44 17.21 -4.27 -17.90
CA ILE A 44 17.17 -3.72 -19.26
C ILE A 44 15.70 -3.51 -19.61
N ASN A 45 15.24 -2.26 -19.56
CA ASN A 45 13.89 -1.89 -19.97
C ASN A 45 13.94 -0.66 -20.87
N ASN A 46 13.36 -0.75 -22.08
CA ASN A 46 13.17 0.37 -23.01
C ASN A 46 14.38 1.31 -23.13
N ASP A 47 15.56 0.75 -23.42
CA ASP A 47 16.85 1.47 -23.59
C ASP A 47 17.42 2.15 -22.33
N GLU A 48 16.80 1.99 -21.15
CA GLU A 48 17.41 2.36 -19.86
C GLU A 48 18.17 1.18 -19.26
N PHE A 49 19.50 1.34 -19.22
CA PHE A 49 20.42 0.42 -18.56
C PHE A 49 20.51 0.77 -17.07
N SER A 50 20.04 -0.14 -16.21
CA SER A 50 20.10 0.05 -14.76
C SER A 50 20.42 -1.25 -14.04
N ILE A 51 20.78 -1.18 -12.75
CA ILE A 51 20.99 -2.36 -11.92
C ILE A 51 20.09 -2.36 -10.70
N SER A 52 19.71 -3.55 -10.24
CA SER A 52 19.11 -3.79 -8.94
C SER A 52 20.17 -4.38 -8.03
N LEU A 53 20.33 -3.80 -6.83
CA LEU A 53 21.23 -4.29 -5.80
C LEU A 53 20.43 -4.83 -4.63
N LYS A 54 20.74 -6.06 -4.21
CA LYS A 54 20.25 -6.65 -2.97
C LYS A 54 21.41 -6.90 -2.02
N CYS A 55 21.49 -6.08 -0.99
CA CYS A 55 22.54 -6.12 -0.01
C CYS A 55 22.05 -6.80 1.27
N ILE A 56 22.67 -7.93 1.62
CA ILE A 56 22.28 -8.75 2.77
C ILE A 56 23.40 -8.70 3.81
N SER A 57 23.05 -8.70 5.10
CA SER A 57 24.03 -8.87 6.18
C SER A 57 25.11 -7.77 6.28
N LEU A 58 24.80 -6.56 5.80
CA LEU A 58 25.74 -5.44 5.82
C LEU A 58 25.91 -4.79 7.20
N SER A 59 27.07 -4.16 7.38
CA SER A 59 27.39 -3.25 8.47
C SER A 59 27.61 -1.80 8.02
N ILE A 60 27.89 -1.58 6.73
CA ILE A 60 28.21 -0.26 6.16
C ILE A 60 27.55 -0.16 4.79
N ILE A 61 27.02 1.01 4.46
CA ILE A 61 26.48 1.29 3.13
C ILE A 61 27.62 1.21 2.10
N PRO A 62 27.51 0.41 1.04
CA PRO A 62 28.54 0.33 0.01
C PRO A 62 28.72 1.67 -0.70
N ASN A 63 29.93 1.93 -1.18
CA ASN A 63 30.15 3.08 -2.06
C ASN A 63 29.48 2.82 -3.41
N PHE A 64 28.41 3.54 -3.68
CA PHE A 64 27.71 3.52 -4.95
C PHE A 64 28.38 4.42 -5.99
N PHE A 65 28.31 4.03 -7.26
CA PHE A 65 28.92 4.75 -8.36
C PHE A 65 27.94 5.74 -8.97
N ARG A 66 28.31 7.01 -9.02
CA ARG A 66 27.44 8.12 -9.50
C ARG A 66 27.11 8.08 -11.00
N ASN A 67 27.89 7.32 -11.78
CA ASN A 67 27.68 7.12 -13.22
C ASN A 67 26.78 5.92 -13.54
N ILE A 68 26.31 5.19 -12.52
CA ILE A 68 25.38 4.06 -12.67
C ILE A 68 23.98 4.52 -12.27
N SER A 69 22.99 4.11 -13.07
CA SER A 69 21.57 4.24 -12.73
C SER A 69 21.11 2.99 -11.98
N TYR A 70 20.53 3.17 -10.80
CA TYR A 70 20.02 2.09 -9.97
C TYR A 70 18.50 2.03 -10.07
N HIS A 71 17.98 0.91 -10.58
CA HIS A 71 16.54 0.68 -10.58
C HIS A 71 16.05 0.47 -9.15
N THR A 72 16.70 -0.45 -8.43
CA THR A 72 16.40 -0.75 -7.04
C THR A 72 17.70 -0.84 -6.25
N ILE A 73 17.73 -0.23 -5.08
CA ILE A 73 18.70 -0.57 -4.04
C ILE A 73 17.90 -1.11 -2.86
N GLU A 74 18.21 -2.33 -2.47
CA GLU A 74 17.58 -3.01 -1.36
C GLU A 74 18.61 -3.40 -0.30
N PHE A 75 18.34 -3.00 0.94
CA PHE A 75 19.02 -3.49 2.13
C PHE A 75 18.08 -4.43 2.89
N GLU A 76 18.50 -5.67 3.10
CA GLU A 76 17.70 -6.68 3.81
C GLU A 76 18.52 -7.39 4.88
N SER A 77 17.92 -7.60 6.05
CA SER A 77 18.48 -8.45 7.13
C SER A 77 19.91 -8.06 7.49
N CYS A 78 20.11 -6.79 7.88
CA CYS A 78 21.42 -6.28 8.26
C CYS A 78 21.92 -6.98 9.54
N LEU A 79 23.12 -7.55 9.52
CA LEU A 79 23.71 -8.23 10.69
C LEU A 79 24.15 -7.24 11.77
N ASN A 80 24.57 -6.05 11.35
CA ASN A 80 24.99 -4.96 12.21
C ASN A 80 24.18 -3.71 11.87
N ASP A 81 24.31 -2.69 12.70
CA ASP A 81 23.65 -1.41 12.47
C ASP A 81 24.15 -0.76 11.18
N LEU A 82 23.23 -0.46 10.26
CA LEU A 82 23.50 0.19 8.99
C LEU A 82 23.72 1.69 9.21
N ASN A 83 24.97 2.11 9.08
CA ASN A 83 25.38 3.49 9.35
C ASN A 83 25.27 4.38 8.09
N PHE A 84 24.38 5.38 8.17
CA PHE A 84 24.20 6.41 7.15
C PHE A 84 25.13 7.59 7.45
N ILE A 85 26.38 7.48 6.99
CA ILE A 85 27.31 8.61 7.03
C ILE A 85 26.80 9.71 6.08
N ASN A 86 27.10 10.97 6.39
CA ASN A 86 26.70 12.13 5.59
C ASN A 86 26.91 11.86 4.08
N GLN A 87 25.84 12.06 3.30
CA GLN A 87 25.83 11.96 1.84
C GLN A 87 25.92 10.55 1.24
N SER A 88 25.46 9.52 1.98
CA SER A 88 25.41 8.12 1.52
C SER A 88 24.79 7.92 0.12
N PHE A 89 23.80 8.74 -0.25
CA PHE A 89 23.15 8.66 -1.57
C PHE A 89 23.28 9.91 -2.46
N ASN A 90 24.17 10.84 -2.09
CA ASN A 90 24.24 12.14 -2.75
C ASN A 90 24.61 12.00 -4.24
N ASN A 91 23.80 12.63 -5.10
CA ASN A 91 23.92 12.63 -6.56
C ASN A 91 23.82 11.26 -7.24
N LEU A 92 23.25 10.26 -6.56
CA LEU A 92 22.93 8.98 -7.19
C LEU A 92 21.61 9.05 -7.95
N THR A 93 21.50 8.25 -9.02
CA THR A 93 20.23 8.02 -9.71
C THR A 93 19.62 6.73 -9.19
N ILE A 94 18.60 6.83 -8.34
CA ILE A 94 17.94 5.68 -7.69
C ILE A 94 16.44 5.81 -7.90
N LYS A 95 15.82 4.81 -8.51
CA LYS A 95 14.36 4.80 -8.71
C LYS A 95 13.60 4.27 -7.50
N ILE A 96 14.07 3.17 -6.93
CA ILE A 96 13.47 2.49 -5.77
C ILE A 96 14.53 2.29 -4.70
N LEU A 97 14.24 2.72 -3.47
CA LEU A 97 15.04 2.42 -2.29
C LEU A 97 14.18 1.63 -1.30
N ARG A 98 14.66 0.44 -0.93
CA ARG A 98 14.02 -0.43 0.05
C ARG A 98 14.99 -0.77 1.18
N ILE A 99 14.55 -0.63 2.41
CA ILE A 99 15.29 -1.00 3.61
C ILE A 99 14.38 -1.86 4.47
N ARG A 100 14.81 -3.07 4.81
CA ARG A 100 14.02 -3.99 5.64
C ARG A 100 14.85 -4.81 6.62
N HIS A 101 14.32 -5.00 7.82
CA HIS A 101 15.01 -5.77 8.87
C HIS A 101 16.42 -5.23 9.18
N CYS A 102 16.54 -3.91 9.34
CA CYS A 102 17.81 -3.25 9.61
C CYS A 102 17.68 -2.26 10.77
N ASN A 103 18.75 -2.12 11.55
CA ASN A 103 18.93 -1.00 12.46
C ASN A 103 19.64 0.13 11.72
N LEU A 104 19.16 1.36 11.82
CA LEU A 104 19.66 2.52 11.08
C LEU A 104 20.31 3.51 12.03
N LEU A 105 21.56 3.87 11.76
CA LEU A 105 22.33 4.87 12.52
C LEU A 105 22.58 6.12 11.68
N ASN A 106 22.67 7.26 12.38
CA ASN A 106 23.07 8.56 11.83
C ASN A 106 22.18 9.11 10.70
N ILE A 107 20.88 8.78 10.68
CA ILE A 107 19.93 9.41 9.76
C ILE A 107 19.86 10.91 10.06
N ASN A 108 19.98 11.75 9.03
CA ASN A 108 20.01 13.20 9.16
C ASN A 108 19.51 13.91 7.89
N ASP A 109 19.44 15.24 7.91
CA ASP A 109 18.93 16.08 6.82
C ASP A 109 19.73 15.97 5.50
N GLN A 110 20.93 15.38 5.53
CA GLN A 110 21.75 15.13 4.34
C GLN A 110 21.72 13.68 3.85
N THR A 111 21.11 12.75 4.60
CA THR A 111 21.15 11.31 4.28
C THR A 111 20.61 11.02 2.89
N PHE A 112 19.47 11.61 2.52
CA PHE A 112 18.77 11.38 1.26
C PHE A 112 18.87 12.56 0.28
N LEU A 113 19.85 13.45 0.43
CA LEU A 113 19.95 14.65 -0.39
C LEU A 113 20.33 14.33 -1.85
N ASN A 114 19.69 15.00 -2.82
CA ASN A 114 19.99 14.93 -4.26
C ASN A 114 19.94 13.53 -4.91
N ILE A 115 19.02 12.66 -4.49
CA ILE A 115 18.73 11.42 -5.20
C ILE A 115 17.90 11.76 -6.44
N LYS A 116 18.38 11.38 -7.63
CA LYS A 116 17.72 11.61 -8.91
C LYS A 116 16.76 10.47 -9.23
N GLN A 117 15.62 10.80 -9.83
CA GLN A 117 14.57 9.85 -10.25
C GLN A 117 13.92 9.05 -9.10
N PHE A 118 13.95 9.55 -7.87
CA PHE A 118 13.44 8.81 -6.71
C PHE A 118 11.91 8.70 -6.72
N GLU A 119 11.39 7.52 -7.05
CA GLU A 119 9.96 7.27 -7.23
C GLU A 119 9.33 6.47 -6.09
N LYS A 120 10.06 5.54 -5.48
CA LYS A 120 9.50 4.66 -4.43
C LYS A 120 10.45 4.50 -3.27
N PHE A 121 9.91 4.69 -2.07
CA PHE A 121 10.62 4.47 -0.82
C PHE A 121 9.85 3.49 0.08
N LEU A 122 10.55 2.45 0.52
CA LEU A 122 10.01 1.42 1.40
C LEU A 122 10.94 1.26 2.60
N LEU A 123 10.41 1.47 3.80
CA LEU A 123 11.12 1.23 5.06
C LEU A 123 10.26 0.33 5.95
N GLU A 124 10.74 -0.89 6.18
CA GLU A 124 9.96 -1.97 6.77
C GLU A 124 10.70 -2.67 7.91
N ASN A 125 10.02 -3.01 9.00
CA ASN A 125 10.55 -3.84 10.09
C ASN A 125 11.95 -3.40 10.56
N SER A 126 12.15 -2.10 10.73
CA SER A 126 13.48 -1.50 10.93
C SER A 126 13.46 -0.54 12.11
N THR A 127 14.60 -0.37 12.77
CA THR A 127 14.74 0.52 13.94
C THR A 127 15.64 1.69 13.61
N ILE A 128 15.21 2.92 13.86
CA ILE A 128 16.05 4.11 13.76
C ILE A 128 16.68 4.35 15.13
N LEU A 129 17.96 4.03 15.25
CA LEU A 129 18.73 4.13 16.48
C LEU A 129 19.24 5.55 16.73
N SER A 130 19.55 6.31 15.67
CA SER A 130 20.02 7.69 15.77
C SER A 130 19.48 8.54 14.63
N LEU A 131 18.89 9.68 15.01
CA LEU A 131 18.29 10.66 14.12
C LEU A 131 18.81 12.06 14.49
N LYS A 132 19.25 12.83 13.50
CA LYS A 132 19.71 14.21 13.64
C LYS A 132 19.07 15.06 12.55
N THR A 133 17.80 15.40 12.75
CA THR A 133 17.03 16.30 11.89
C THR A 133 16.68 17.58 12.64
N LEU A 134 16.23 18.61 11.91
CA LEU A 134 15.84 19.91 12.47
C LEU A 134 15.01 19.85 13.76
N ASN A 135 14.00 18.98 13.83
CA ASN A 135 13.10 18.85 14.99
C ASN A 135 13.26 17.52 15.74
N GLU A 136 14.31 16.75 15.43
CA GLU A 136 14.51 15.37 15.89
C GLU A 136 13.27 14.48 15.64
N ASN A 137 12.52 14.76 14.56
CA ASN A 137 11.36 13.99 14.13
C ASN A 137 11.68 13.23 12.85
N PHE A 138 11.34 11.94 12.82
CA PHE A 138 11.54 11.13 11.63
C PHE A 138 10.84 11.71 10.40
N GLN A 139 9.71 12.42 10.58
CA GLN A 139 9.00 13.04 9.46
C GLN A 139 9.81 14.12 8.73
N ASP A 140 10.79 14.74 9.39
CA ASP A 140 11.57 15.84 8.81
C ASP A 140 12.34 15.40 7.56
N ILE A 141 12.69 14.12 7.44
CA ILE A 141 13.42 13.60 6.26
C ILE A 141 12.60 13.78 4.98
N PHE A 142 11.27 13.82 5.06
CA PHE A 142 10.41 13.95 3.90
C PHE A 142 10.40 15.37 3.33
N SER A 143 10.90 16.35 4.06
CA SER A 143 11.16 17.72 3.57
C SER A 143 12.38 17.80 2.64
N ILE A 144 13.19 16.73 2.57
CA ILE A 144 14.36 16.68 1.70
C ILE A 144 13.90 16.62 0.23
N ASN A 145 14.53 17.46 -0.61
CA ASN A 145 14.16 17.67 -2.02
C ASN A 145 13.99 16.39 -2.86
N SER A 146 14.75 15.34 -2.56
CA SER A 146 14.68 14.05 -3.26
C SER A 146 13.30 13.38 -3.16
N PHE A 147 12.57 13.61 -2.07
CA PHE A 147 11.24 13.02 -1.86
C PHE A 147 10.12 13.77 -2.59
N TYR A 148 10.38 14.98 -3.10
CA TYR A 148 9.36 15.82 -3.72
C TYR A 148 8.61 15.12 -4.88
N LYS A 149 9.31 14.30 -5.68
CA LYS A 149 8.74 13.55 -6.82
C LYS A 149 8.33 12.11 -6.48
N LEU A 150 8.33 11.75 -5.19
CA LEU A 150 8.02 10.39 -4.77
C LEU A 150 6.58 10.02 -5.14
N LYS A 151 6.41 8.85 -5.76
CA LYS A 151 5.13 8.31 -6.21
C LYS A 151 4.54 7.29 -5.23
N SER A 152 5.40 6.58 -4.49
CA SER A 152 4.97 5.57 -3.52
C SER A 152 5.81 5.61 -2.25
N LEU A 153 5.12 5.59 -1.11
CA LEU A 153 5.73 5.50 0.22
C LEU A 153 5.12 4.34 0.99
N THR A 154 5.97 3.49 1.54
CA THR A 154 5.58 2.41 2.45
C THR A 154 6.41 2.47 3.72
N LEU A 155 5.75 2.66 4.85
CA LEU A 155 6.34 2.65 6.18
C LEU A 155 5.65 1.57 7.01
N LYS A 156 6.41 0.55 7.42
CA LYS A 156 5.87 -0.60 8.14
C LYS A 156 6.72 -0.95 9.34
N ASN A 157 6.13 -1.04 10.52
CA ASN A 157 6.79 -1.52 11.73
C ASN A 157 8.14 -0.79 11.96
N ILE A 158 8.12 0.54 11.85
CA ILE A 158 9.32 1.35 12.05
C ILE A 158 9.35 1.76 13.50
N HIS A 159 10.41 1.37 14.20
CA HIS A 159 10.61 1.77 15.57
C HIS A 159 11.63 2.91 15.62
N TYR A 160 11.30 4.01 16.27
CA TYR A 160 12.23 5.11 16.49
C TYR A 160 12.07 5.63 17.92
N TYR A 161 13.20 5.94 18.58
CA TYR A 161 13.21 6.26 20.02
C TYR A 161 12.58 7.62 20.35
N TYR A 162 12.47 8.50 19.37
CA TYR A 162 11.89 9.83 19.51
C TYR A 162 10.36 9.71 19.50
N LYS A 163 9.69 10.10 20.58
CA LYS A 163 8.24 9.88 20.79
C LYS A 163 7.31 10.73 19.90
N GLN A 164 7.84 11.40 18.89
CA GLN A 164 7.04 12.28 18.05
C GLN A 164 6.27 11.46 17.01
N LYS A 165 4.95 11.63 17.01
CA LYS A 165 4.07 10.98 16.03
C LYS A 165 4.28 11.61 14.66
N LEU A 166 4.01 10.85 13.60
CA LEU A 166 3.95 11.42 12.26
C LEU A 166 2.68 12.25 12.11
N ASN A 167 2.79 13.37 11.41
CA ASN A 167 1.62 14.11 10.95
C ASN A 167 1.30 13.74 9.50
N LEU A 168 0.12 13.15 9.27
CA LEU A 168 -0.29 12.71 7.93
C LEU A 168 -0.44 13.88 6.96
N GLU A 169 -0.92 15.02 7.46
CA GLU A 169 -1.14 16.20 6.65
C GLU A 169 0.18 16.82 6.18
N PHE A 170 1.13 17.00 7.11
CA PHE A 170 2.50 17.40 6.82
C PHE A 170 3.13 16.47 5.78
N LEU A 171 3.00 15.15 5.96
CA LEU A 171 3.54 14.17 5.03
C LEU A 171 2.99 14.35 3.61
N LEU A 172 1.67 14.58 3.47
CA LEU A 172 1.02 14.82 2.17
C LEU A 172 1.38 16.19 1.57
N GLN A 173 1.69 17.19 2.39
CA GLN A 173 2.23 18.48 1.93
C GLN A 173 3.66 18.32 1.37
N GLN A 174 4.52 17.56 2.07
CA GLN A 174 5.90 17.34 1.62
C GLN A 174 5.99 16.40 0.41
N LEU A 175 4.99 15.54 0.20
CA LEU A 175 4.94 14.55 -0.88
C LEU A 175 3.79 14.86 -1.86
N PRO A 176 3.84 15.98 -2.61
CA PRO A 176 2.69 16.45 -3.37
C PRO A 176 2.32 15.56 -4.56
N TYR A 177 3.23 14.73 -5.08
CA TYR A 177 3.00 13.81 -6.22
C TYR A 177 2.78 12.35 -5.80
N LEU A 178 2.52 12.11 -4.50
CA LEU A 178 2.34 10.76 -3.99
C LEU A 178 1.04 10.14 -4.52
N HIS A 179 1.16 8.96 -5.14
CA HIS A 179 0.02 8.18 -5.62
C HIS A 179 -0.38 7.07 -4.65
N ARG A 180 0.59 6.49 -3.94
CA ARG A 180 0.39 5.37 -3.02
C ARG A 180 1.03 5.64 -1.67
N LEU A 181 0.23 5.59 -0.61
CA LEU A 181 0.68 5.67 0.77
C LEU A 181 0.23 4.44 1.55
N GLU A 182 1.18 3.77 2.20
CA GLU A 182 0.92 2.63 3.06
C GLU A 182 1.65 2.79 4.39
N LEU A 183 0.90 2.87 5.48
CA LEU A 183 1.40 3.01 6.84
C LEU A 183 0.88 1.85 7.69
N ILE A 184 1.79 1.09 8.29
CA ILE A 184 1.47 -0.09 9.11
C ILE A 184 2.23 0.00 10.44
N ASN A 185 1.51 0.00 11.56
CA ASN A 185 2.07 0.12 12.90
C ASN A 185 2.97 1.36 13.04
N ILE A 186 2.47 2.51 12.56
CA ILE A 186 3.13 3.82 12.66
C ILE A 186 2.23 4.77 13.42
N TYR A 187 2.71 5.39 14.49
CA TYR A 187 1.91 6.32 15.27
C TYR A 187 1.69 7.64 14.53
N ILE A 188 0.44 7.93 14.19
CA ILE A 188 0.02 9.20 13.58
C ILE A 188 -0.65 10.08 14.65
N ASP A 189 -0.44 11.40 14.59
CA ASP A 189 -1.10 12.36 15.46
C ASP A 189 -2.57 12.64 15.05
N ASP A 190 -3.30 13.33 15.93
CA ASP A 190 -4.70 13.72 15.71
C ASP A 190 -4.82 15.19 15.24
N TYR A 191 -3.70 15.88 15.00
CA TYR A 191 -3.68 17.31 14.70
C TYR A 191 -4.18 17.59 13.27
N ARG A 192 -5.07 18.57 13.16
CA ARG A 192 -5.58 19.10 11.89
C ARG A 192 -5.05 20.52 11.72
N TYR A 193 -4.43 20.84 10.59
CA TYR A 193 -4.20 22.24 10.25
C TYR A 193 -5.48 22.81 9.61
N TYR A 194 -5.76 24.08 9.91
CA TYR A 194 -7.05 24.71 9.60
C TYR A 194 -7.14 25.31 8.19
N ASP A 195 -6.06 25.30 7.40
CA ASP A 195 -5.92 26.11 6.20
C ASP A 195 -5.55 25.31 4.94
N ILE A 196 -6.30 24.27 4.56
CA ILE A 196 -6.01 23.58 3.28
C ILE A 196 -7.24 23.17 2.49
N GLN A 197 -7.32 23.71 1.27
CA GLN A 197 -8.33 23.33 0.29
C GLN A 197 -7.89 22.17 -0.62
N THR A 198 -6.58 21.85 -0.71
CA THR A 198 -6.07 20.76 -1.57
C THR A 198 -4.75 20.14 -1.05
N ILE A 199 -4.79 18.97 -0.41
CA ILE A 199 -3.63 18.09 -0.18
C ILE A 199 -3.84 16.74 -0.88
N GLY A 200 -2.76 16.02 -1.18
CA GLY A 200 -2.86 14.64 -1.66
C GLY A 200 -3.64 14.48 -2.96
N GLN A 201 -3.66 15.49 -3.82
CA GLN A 201 -4.47 15.53 -5.05
C GLN A 201 -4.18 14.40 -6.05
N TYR A 202 -3.01 13.75 -5.95
CA TYR A 202 -2.64 12.61 -6.79
C TYR A 202 -2.75 11.26 -6.08
N LEU A 203 -3.11 11.25 -4.78
CA LEU A 203 -3.19 10.05 -3.99
C LEU A 203 -4.38 9.21 -4.42
N THR A 204 -4.11 8.04 -4.98
CA THR A 204 -5.12 7.09 -5.46
C THR A 204 -5.27 5.89 -4.52
N TYR A 205 -4.26 5.62 -3.70
CA TYR A 205 -4.24 4.50 -2.77
C TYR A 205 -3.78 4.96 -1.39
N LEU A 206 -4.62 4.74 -0.38
CA LEU A 206 -4.30 4.96 1.03
C LEU A 206 -4.57 3.68 1.82
N SER A 207 -3.54 3.17 2.49
CA SER A 207 -3.66 2.04 3.41
C SER A 207 -3.11 2.41 4.78
N LEU A 208 -3.95 2.35 5.80
CA LEU A 208 -3.60 2.60 7.19
C LEU A 208 -3.93 1.37 8.03
N THR A 209 -2.95 0.80 8.70
CA THR A 209 -3.12 -0.37 9.56
C THR A 209 -2.53 -0.09 10.93
N ASN A 210 -3.36 -0.10 11.96
CA ASN A 210 -2.95 0.12 13.36
C ASN A 210 -2.03 1.36 13.52
N THR A 211 -2.47 2.51 13.00
CA THR A 211 -1.73 3.78 13.09
C THR A 211 -2.12 4.66 14.28
N HIS A 212 -2.97 4.14 15.19
CA HIS A 212 -3.30 4.67 16.51
C HIS A 212 -3.97 6.06 16.61
N GLN A 213 -4.31 6.70 15.50
CA GLN A 213 -5.07 7.95 15.50
C GLN A 213 -6.56 7.72 15.78
N ASN A 214 -7.22 8.76 16.28
CA ASN A 214 -8.63 8.81 16.61
C ASN A 214 -9.48 9.53 15.54
N SER A 215 -8.84 10.20 14.58
CA SER A 215 -9.51 10.93 13.51
C SER A 215 -8.76 10.80 12.18
N LEU A 216 -9.51 10.75 11.07
CA LEU A 216 -8.98 10.78 9.70
C LEU A 216 -9.54 11.96 8.87
N VAL A 217 -9.94 13.05 9.52
CA VAL A 217 -10.31 14.31 8.85
C VAL A 217 -9.01 14.97 8.39
N PRO A 218 -8.59 14.67 7.15
CA PRO A 218 -8.94 15.44 5.96
C PRO A 218 -9.40 14.56 4.77
N ILE A 219 -9.87 13.32 5.00
CA ILE A 219 -10.14 12.34 3.94
C ILE A 219 -10.96 12.88 2.76
N GLU A 220 -11.93 13.76 3.00
CA GLU A 220 -12.79 14.40 1.99
C GLU A 220 -12.03 15.27 0.96
N TYR A 221 -10.80 15.70 1.28
CA TYR A 221 -9.93 16.44 0.37
C TYR A 221 -9.09 15.53 -0.54
N LEU A 222 -9.04 14.21 -0.28
CA LEU A 222 -8.31 13.24 -1.10
C LEU A 222 -9.13 12.86 -2.34
N ILE A 223 -9.49 13.86 -3.15
CA ILE A 223 -10.50 13.76 -4.20
C ILE A 223 -10.20 12.69 -5.27
N SER A 224 -8.93 12.34 -5.48
CA SER A 224 -8.48 11.33 -6.46
C SER A 224 -8.38 9.91 -5.89
N LEU A 225 -8.77 9.70 -4.63
CA LEU A 225 -8.63 8.42 -3.96
C LEU A 225 -9.51 7.36 -4.61
N GLU A 226 -8.90 6.26 -5.05
CA GLU A 226 -9.59 5.13 -5.66
C GLU A 226 -9.74 3.96 -4.70
N ARG A 227 -8.78 3.80 -3.77
CA ARG A 227 -8.73 2.69 -2.82
C ARG A 227 -8.41 3.19 -1.41
N LEU A 228 -9.29 2.90 -0.47
CA LEU A 228 -9.12 3.21 0.95
C LEU A 228 -9.14 1.92 1.78
N LEU A 229 -8.01 1.60 2.40
CA LEU A 229 -7.85 0.41 3.23
C LEU A 229 -7.53 0.83 4.65
N ILE A 230 -8.43 0.52 5.59
CA ILE A 230 -8.29 0.85 7.00
C ILE A 230 -8.41 -0.45 7.80
N ARG A 231 -7.39 -0.75 8.60
CA ARG A 231 -7.37 -1.93 9.47
C ARG A 231 -6.98 -1.57 10.90
N HIS A 232 -7.62 -2.22 11.87
CA HIS A 232 -7.27 -2.08 13.30
C HIS A 232 -7.24 -0.61 13.78
N LEU A 233 -8.20 0.19 13.32
CA LEU A 233 -8.37 1.61 13.68
C LEU A 233 -9.81 1.89 14.14
N PRO A 234 -10.29 1.28 15.23
CA PRO A 234 -11.68 1.45 15.65
C PRO A 234 -12.02 2.89 16.01
N ASN A 235 -11.05 3.65 16.53
CA ASN A 235 -11.32 4.97 17.07
C ASN A 235 -11.77 5.99 16.02
N ILE A 236 -11.32 5.85 14.76
CA ILE A 236 -11.70 6.76 13.69
C ILE A 236 -13.18 6.59 13.25
N PHE A 237 -13.82 5.49 13.66
CA PHE A 237 -15.20 5.16 13.36
C PHE A 237 -16.16 5.34 14.55
N HIS A 238 -15.69 5.81 15.72
CA HIS A 238 -16.57 6.13 16.86
C HIS A 238 -17.65 7.15 16.48
N THR A 239 -17.31 8.05 15.56
CA THR A 239 -18.29 8.93 14.92
C THR A 239 -18.47 8.45 13.48
N GLN A 240 -19.71 8.37 12.98
CA GLN A 240 -19.99 8.02 11.57
C GLN A 240 -19.52 9.10 10.57
N THR A 241 -18.75 10.10 11.03
CA THR A 241 -18.26 11.21 10.20
C THR A 241 -17.39 10.75 9.05
N LEU A 242 -16.48 9.79 9.29
CA LEU A 242 -15.63 9.22 8.24
C LEU A 242 -16.46 8.57 7.14
N ILE A 243 -17.44 7.73 7.50
CA ILE A 243 -18.34 7.04 6.56
C ILE A 243 -19.10 8.06 5.72
N TYR A 244 -19.65 9.09 6.36
CA TYR A 244 -20.39 10.16 5.70
C TYR A 244 -19.52 10.98 4.74
N SER A 245 -18.25 11.25 5.09
CA SER A 245 -17.32 12.01 4.24
C SER A 245 -16.94 11.28 2.94
N LEU A 246 -17.12 9.95 2.86
CA LEU A 246 -16.82 9.18 1.64
C LEU A 246 -17.61 9.63 0.41
N ARG A 247 -18.78 10.24 0.60
CA ARG A 247 -19.60 10.81 -0.49
C ARG A 247 -18.89 11.90 -1.31
N LYS A 248 -17.84 12.51 -0.75
CA LYS A 248 -17.02 13.53 -1.43
C LYS A 248 -15.99 12.90 -2.38
N LEU A 249 -15.70 11.61 -2.24
CA LEU A 249 -14.67 10.90 -2.98
C LEU A 249 -15.21 10.35 -4.29
N SER A 250 -15.16 11.17 -5.34
CA SER A 250 -15.79 10.91 -6.63
C SER A 250 -15.11 9.83 -7.49
N TYR A 251 -13.96 9.31 -7.06
CA TYR A 251 -13.23 8.24 -7.74
C TYR A 251 -13.06 6.98 -6.90
N LEU A 252 -13.61 6.96 -5.67
CA LEU A 252 -13.42 5.86 -4.74
C LEU A 252 -14.19 4.63 -5.22
N LYS A 253 -13.46 3.55 -5.51
CA LYS A 253 -13.99 2.28 -6.04
C LYS A 253 -13.96 1.17 -5.00
N TYR A 254 -12.97 1.17 -4.12
CA TYR A 254 -12.71 0.08 -3.20
C TYR A 254 -12.53 0.61 -1.77
N ILE A 255 -13.34 0.11 -0.85
CA ILE A 255 -13.13 0.31 0.59
C ILE A 255 -12.91 -1.03 1.28
N LEU A 256 -11.95 -1.06 2.19
CA LEU A 256 -11.76 -2.15 3.13
C LEU A 256 -11.66 -1.56 4.52
N PHE A 257 -12.60 -1.89 5.40
CA PHE A 257 -12.66 -1.45 6.79
C PHE A 257 -12.64 -2.65 7.74
N GLU A 258 -11.66 -3.54 7.56
CA GLU A 258 -11.50 -4.76 8.34
C GLU A 258 -11.00 -4.50 9.78
N HIS A 259 -11.48 -5.26 10.76
CA HIS A 259 -11.00 -5.17 12.16
C HIS A 259 -11.13 -3.77 12.81
N ASN A 260 -12.17 -3.00 12.45
CA ASN A 260 -12.38 -1.64 12.96
C ASN A 260 -13.53 -1.54 13.97
N GLN A 261 -14.02 -2.67 14.50
CA GLN A 261 -15.10 -2.70 15.49
C GLN A 261 -16.37 -1.97 15.04
N LEU A 262 -16.59 -1.85 13.73
CA LEU A 262 -17.78 -1.20 13.17
C LEU A 262 -19.04 -1.95 13.59
N LYS A 263 -20.02 -1.23 14.12
CA LYS A 263 -21.34 -1.79 14.47
C LYS A 263 -22.38 -1.62 13.37
N SER A 264 -22.18 -0.64 12.50
CA SER A 264 -23.07 -0.31 11.39
C SER A 264 -22.29 0.46 10.32
N ILE A 265 -22.79 0.44 9.09
CA ILE A 265 -22.30 1.22 7.94
C ILE A 265 -23.39 2.17 7.40
N GLU A 266 -24.40 2.46 8.23
CA GLU A 266 -25.44 3.45 7.91
C GLU A 266 -24.84 4.78 7.44
N ASN A 267 -25.57 5.48 6.57
CA ASN A 267 -25.17 6.75 5.95
C ASN A 267 -24.01 6.66 4.95
N LEU A 268 -23.58 5.46 4.56
CA LEU A 268 -22.67 5.30 3.42
C LEU A 268 -23.37 5.77 2.13
N GLN A 269 -22.79 6.77 1.49
CA GLN A 269 -23.25 7.28 0.19
C GLN A 269 -22.07 7.36 -0.77
N SER A 270 -22.18 6.70 -1.93
CA SER A 270 -21.20 6.82 -3.00
C SER A 270 -21.75 6.33 -4.32
N ASN A 271 -21.56 7.11 -5.38
CA ASN A 271 -21.94 6.73 -6.74
C ASN A 271 -20.81 6.00 -7.50
N THR A 272 -19.73 5.62 -6.82
CA THR A 272 -18.52 5.07 -7.46
C THR A 272 -17.97 3.81 -6.82
N ILE A 273 -18.35 3.49 -5.59
CA ILE A 273 -17.85 2.29 -4.90
C ILE A 273 -18.43 1.04 -5.58
N ASP A 274 -17.53 0.16 -5.99
CA ASP A 274 -17.83 -1.13 -6.61
C ASP A 274 -17.60 -2.28 -5.60
N ASP A 275 -16.68 -2.10 -4.65
CA ASP A 275 -16.22 -3.16 -3.75
C ASP A 275 -16.16 -2.66 -2.29
N ILE A 276 -16.81 -3.39 -1.39
CA ILE A 276 -16.83 -3.12 0.05
C ILE A 276 -16.41 -4.38 0.81
N ASP A 277 -15.36 -4.25 1.62
CA ASP A 277 -14.97 -5.26 2.60
C ASP A 277 -15.14 -4.73 4.04
N LEU A 278 -16.11 -5.30 4.75
CA LEU A 278 -16.45 -5.01 6.15
C LEU A 278 -16.17 -6.23 7.04
N SER A 279 -15.31 -7.15 6.61
CA SER A 279 -15.00 -8.36 7.37
C SER A 279 -14.44 -8.07 8.76
N SER A 280 -14.67 -8.99 9.69
CA SER A 280 -14.09 -8.95 11.03
C SER A 280 -14.43 -7.69 11.83
N ASN A 281 -15.67 -7.20 11.73
CA ASN A 281 -16.21 -6.10 12.52
C ASN A 281 -17.22 -6.60 13.57
N LEU A 282 -18.02 -5.69 14.13
CA LEU A 282 -19.04 -5.96 15.15
C LEU A 282 -20.45 -5.67 14.61
N ILE A 283 -20.68 -5.87 13.31
CA ILE A 283 -21.98 -5.63 12.69
C ILE A 283 -22.92 -6.77 13.10
N GLU A 284 -23.97 -6.45 13.83
CA GLU A 284 -24.98 -7.42 14.31
C GLU A 284 -26.20 -7.48 13.40
N THR A 285 -26.62 -6.33 12.88
CA THR A 285 -27.80 -6.20 12.02
C THR A 285 -27.49 -5.43 10.74
N ILE A 286 -28.20 -5.75 9.67
CA ILE A 286 -28.25 -4.93 8.46
C ILE A 286 -29.70 -4.47 8.28
N ASN A 287 -29.91 -3.16 8.40
CA ASN A 287 -31.24 -2.54 8.37
C ASN A 287 -31.73 -2.35 6.93
N GLU A 288 -33.02 -2.06 6.76
CA GLU A 288 -33.59 -1.73 5.46
C GLU A 288 -32.82 -0.59 4.76
N TYR A 289 -32.64 -0.68 3.44
CA TYR A 289 -32.01 0.35 2.62
C TYR A 289 -30.58 0.74 3.01
N THR A 290 -29.87 -0.07 3.81
CA THR A 290 -28.49 0.21 4.27
C THR A 290 -27.54 0.55 3.11
N PHE A 291 -27.73 -0.09 1.95
CA PHE A 291 -26.87 0.09 0.76
C PHE A 291 -27.54 0.87 -0.38
N GLU A 292 -28.72 1.49 -0.16
CA GLU A 292 -29.49 2.16 -1.22
C GLU A 292 -28.67 3.21 -1.98
N TYR A 293 -27.76 3.91 -1.29
CA TYR A 293 -26.94 4.98 -1.86
C TYR A 293 -25.55 4.53 -2.36
N VAL A 294 -25.37 3.23 -2.62
CA VAL A 294 -24.17 2.67 -3.31
C VAL A 294 -24.53 1.82 -4.53
N PRO A 295 -25.23 2.37 -5.54
CA PRO A 295 -25.88 1.61 -6.61
C PRO A 295 -24.92 0.85 -7.55
N LYS A 296 -23.62 1.15 -7.50
CA LYS A 296 -22.60 0.45 -8.31
C LYS A 296 -21.95 -0.75 -7.61
N LEU A 297 -22.32 -1.01 -6.36
CA LEU A 297 -21.75 -2.10 -5.57
C LEU A 297 -21.89 -3.45 -6.29
N ARG A 298 -20.75 -4.14 -6.48
CA ARG A 298 -20.64 -5.47 -7.09
C ARG A 298 -20.19 -6.52 -6.10
N HIS A 299 -19.31 -6.16 -5.16
CA HIS A 299 -18.75 -7.11 -4.19
C HIS A 299 -18.94 -6.59 -2.77
N LEU A 300 -19.58 -7.39 -1.93
CA LEU A 300 -19.78 -7.09 -0.51
C LEU A 300 -19.30 -8.26 0.35
N THR A 301 -18.34 -7.98 1.23
CA THR A 301 -17.83 -8.94 2.22
C THR A 301 -18.19 -8.50 3.63
N LEU A 302 -18.85 -9.38 4.37
CA LEU A 302 -19.34 -9.20 5.75
C LEU A 302 -18.97 -10.39 6.64
N THR A 303 -18.06 -11.25 6.21
CA THR A 303 -17.59 -12.42 6.96
C THR A 303 -17.00 -12.01 8.32
N ASN A 304 -17.01 -12.93 9.29
CA ASN A 304 -16.50 -12.69 10.65
C ASN A 304 -17.18 -11.52 11.41
N ASN A 305 -18.43 -11.19 11.07
CA ASN A 305 -19.28 -10.31 11.88
C ASN A 305 -20.23 -11.14 12.76
N PRO A 306 -20.66 -10.63 13.93
CA PRO A 306 -21.68 -11.25 14.77
C PRO A 306 -23.11 -11.08 14.19
N LEU A 307 -23.28 -11.18 12.88
CA LEU A 307 -24.57 -10.98 12.20
C LEU A 307 -25.61 -11.98 12.73
N ASN A 308 -26.76 -11.45 13.12
CA ASN A 308 -27.92 -12.20 13.62
C ASN A 308 -29.24 -11.82 12.93
N SER A 309 -29.31 -10.68 12.25
CA SER A 309 -30.50 -10.21 11.53
C SER A 309 -30.13 -9.42 10.28
N ILE A 310 -30.87 -9.63 9.19
CA ILE A 310 -30.78 -8.87 7.94
C ILE A 310 -32.21 -8.57 7.51
N ASP A 311 -32.54 -7.29 7.34
CA ASP A 311 -33.84 -6.86 6.87
C ASP A 311 -34.09 -7.32 5.42
N LYS A 312 -35.35 -7.66 5.08
CA LYS A 312 -35.74 -8.07 3.72
C LYS A 312 -35.44 -7.02 2.64
N ASN A 313 -35.41 -5.74 3.02
CA ASN A 313 -35.12 -4.61 2.15
C ASN A 313 -33.66 -4.12 2.27
N ALA A 314 -32.79 -4.82 3.00
CA ALA A 314 -31.43 -4.38 3.29
C ALA A 314 -30.57 -4.10 2.05
N PHE A 315 -30.80 -4.86 0.97
CA PHE A 315 -30.08 -4.76 -0.30
C PHE A 315 -30.92 -4.14 -1.43
N CYS A 316 -31.99 -3.43 -1.10
CA CYS A 316 -32.69 -2.59 -2.08
C CYS A 316 -31.74 -1.47 -2.55
N GLY A 317 -31.70 -1.21 -3.87
CA GLY A 317 -30.89 -0.14 -4.48
C GLY A 317 -29.51 -0.55 -5.04
N ILE A 318 -29.04 -1.79 -4.80
CA ILE A 318 -27.74 -2.29 -5.30
C ILE A 318 -27.85 -3.32 -6.42
N GLU A 319 -28.62 -3.01 -7.47
CA GLU A 319 -29.00 -3.89 -8.61
C GLU A 319 -27.82 -4.61 -9.33
N ASN A 320 -26.59 -4.13 -9.13
CA ASN A 320 -25.39 -4.66 -9.76
C ASN A 320 -24.60 -5.67 -8.90
N LEU A 321 -25.13 -6.11 -7.76
CA LEU A 321 -24.42 -7.00 -6.85
C LEU A 321 -24.11 -8.36 -7.52
N GLN A 322 -22.83 -8.72 -7.55
CA GLN A 322 -22.30 -9.94 -8.17
C GLN A 322 -21.80 -10.96 -7.15
N ARG A 323 -21.21 -10.51 -6.05
CA ARG A 323 -20.77 -11.40 -4.96
C ARG A 323 -21.14 -10.86 -3.59
N LEU A 324 -21.71 -11.74 -2.77
CA LEU A 324 -22.03 -11.48 -1.37
C LEU A 324 -21.38 -12.56 -0.50
N SER A 325 -20.40 -12.18 0.30
CA SER A 325 -19.73 -13.07 1.25
C SER A 325 -20.23 -12.76 2.66
N ILE A 326 -21.01 -13.65 3.26
CA ILE A 326 -21.67 -13.44 4.56
C ILE A 326 -21.51 -14.65 5.48
N HIS A 327 -21.40 -14.39 6.78
CA HIS A 327 -21.45 -15.42 7.81
C HIS A 327 -22.51 -15.00 8.85
N ILE A 328 -23.51 -15.86 9.10
CA ILE A 328 -24.61 -15.55 10.03
C ILE A 328 -24.64 -16.60 11.14
N LYS A 329 -24.62 -16.16 12.40
CA LYS A 329 -24.42 -17.04 13.56
C LYS A 329 -25.68 -17.81 14.00
N HIS A 330 -26.90 -17.37 13.66
CA HIS A 330 -28.13 -17.97 14.21
C HIS A 330 -29.31 -18.06 13.22
N THR A 331 -30.16 -19.06 13.47
CA THR A 331 -31.25 -19.62 12.65
C THR A 331 -32.58 -18.86 12.68
N GLN A 332 -32.66 -17.67 13.29
CA GLN A 332 -33.89 -16.84 13.27
C GLN A 332 -33.89 -15.82 12.13
N ILE A 333 -33.24 -16.14 11.03
CA ILE A 333 -33.47 -15.41 9.78
C ILE A 333 -34.88 -15.81 9.34
N SER A 334 -35.85 -14.89 9.47
CA SER A 334 -36.97 -14.87 8.53
C SER A 334 -36.31 -14.95 7.16
N PRO A 335 -36.46 -16.08 6.43
CA PRO A 335 -35.61 -16.46 5.32
C PRO A 335 -35.28 -15.23 4.52
N LEU A 336 -33.99 -14.96 4.30
CA LEU A 336 -33.51 -13.85 3.46
C LEU A 336 -34.39 -13.90 2.22
N ASP A 337 -35.39 -13.01 2.14
CA ASP A 337 -36.56 -13.29 1.31
C ASP A 337 -36.01 -13.58 -0.07
N ASN A 338 -36.40 -14.72 -0.66
CA ASN A 338 -35.90 -15.15 -1.96
C ASN A 338 -36.15 -14.09 -3.07
N CYS A 339 -36.89 -13.01 -2.75
CA CYS A 339 -36.91 -11.71 -3.42
C CYS A 339 -35.52 -11.17 -3.80
N LEU A 340 -34.49 -11.36 -2.98
CA LEU A 340 -33.11 -10.98 -3.35
C LEU A 340 -32.63 -11.81 -4.55
N LEU A 341 -32.82 -13.12 -4.54
CA LEU A 341 -32.44 -13.98 -5.67
C LEU A 341 -33.32 -13.74 -6.92
N MET A 342 -34.55 -13.26 -6.76
CA MET A 342 -35.38 -12.82 -7.90
C MET A 342 -34.87 -11.53 -8.55
N ASN A 343 -34.32 -10.61 -7.76
CA ASN A 343 -33.78 -9.34 -8.27
C ASN A 343 -32.33 -9.47 -8.76
N TYR A 344 -31.60 -10.52 -8.36
CA TYR A 344 -30.17 -10.70 -8.64
C TYR A 344 -29.82 -12.07 -9.25
N PRO A 345 -30.15 -12.33 -10.53
CA PRO A 345 -30.03 -13.65 -11.14
C PRO A 345 -28.59 -14.18 -11.26
N ASN A 346 -27.58 -13.31 -11.17
CA ASN A 346 -26.15 -13.66 -11.27
C ASN A 346 -25.40 -13.57 -9.94
N LEU A 347 -26.10 -13.40 -8.81
CA LEU A 347 -25.48 -13.22 -7.51
C LEU A 347 -24.83 -14.52 -7.01
N GLN A 348 -23.53 -14.45 -6.77
CA GLN A 348 -22.79 -15.51 -6.08
C GLN A 348 -22.80 -15.24 -4.57
N ILE A 349 -23.47 -16.10 -3.81
CA ILE A 349 -23.45 -16.03 -2.34
C ILE A 349 -22.42 -17.03 -1.80
N ILE A 350 -21.47 -16.53 -1.01
CA ILE A 350 -20.44 -17.33 -0.33
C ILE A 350 -20.75 -17.31 1.17
N GLN A 351 -20.97 -18.50 1.74
CA GLN A 351 -21.34 -18.70 3.13
C GLN A 351 -20.48 -19.77 3.78
N ASP A 352 -20.03 -19.49 5.01
CA ASP A 352 -19.30 -20.46 5.82
C ASP A 352 -20.22 -21.40 6.63
N ASN A 353 -21.53 -21.13 6.69
CA ASN A 353 -22.50 -21.95 7.43
C ASN A 353 -23.49 -22.62 6.45
N GLN A 354 -23.81 -23.90 6.67
CA GLN A 354 -24.72 -24.73 5.85
C GLN A 354 -26.21 -24.30 5.90
N ILE A 355 -26.51 -23.02 6.14
CA ILE A 355 -27.88 -22.51 6.21
C ILE A 355 -28.40 -22.37 4.78
N LYS A 356 -29.31 -23.25 4.38
CA LYS A 356 -30.06 -23.09 3.13
C LYS A 356 -31.09 -21.97 3.30
N PHE A 357 -31.09 -21.00 2.40
CA PHE A 357 -32.24 -20.09 2.27
C PHE A 357 -33.43 -20.90 1.76
N GLU A 358 -34.51 -20.96 2.54
CA GLU A 358 -35.77 -21.58 2.12
C GLU A 358 -36.72 -20.51 1.60
N CYS A 359 -37.30 -20.76 0.43
CA CYS A 359 -38.17 -19.86 -0.29
C CYS A 359 -39.63 -20.10 0.11
N ASN A 360 -40.25 -19.17 0.83
CA ASN A 360 -41.68 -19.22 1.13
C ASN A 360 -42.33 -17.90 0.73
N CYS A 361 -42.59 -17.74 -0.57
CA CYS A 361 -43.53 -16.75 -1.05
C CYS A 361 -44.95 -17.22 -0.68
N GLN A 362 -45.60 -16.54 0.26
CA GLN A 362 -47.06 -16.50 0.35
C GLN A 362 -47.53 -15.06 0.18
#